data_AF-A0A920EDW1-F1
#
_entry.id   AF-A0A920EDW1-F1
#
_cell.length_a   1.000
_cell.length_b   1.000
_cell.length_c   1.000
_cell.angle_alpha   90.00
_cell.angle_beta   90.00
_cell.angle_gamma   90.00
#
_symmetry.space_group_name_H-M   'P 1'
#
loop_
_entity.id
_entity.type
_entity.pdbx_description
1 polymer ?
#
loop_
_entity_poly.entity_id
_entity_poly.type
_entity_poly.pdbx_seq_one_letter_code
_entity_poly.pdbx_strand_id
1 'polypeptide(L)'
;MDEYWFCDWEPSERWPHYTRANAGEVLAPPASPLGQTFTWDNGTIIGWRDGYIRQGYFTEGEMSDVRPEVGGFFGGFFYINLANVRMQGVRNPAVTIEGLDLAFFGDHPDVPAYVEHPDDVNEDLTEGILAHMGWVMTVTEWPEVDEAREKTIALRTNRPDLEALSMSEIVDHARTFQPWLIETYNTHCVAASSSGVAPGILGAVGDAIGDSTIPMRCITGLGDVDSAAPSYFLWDLSRAIRSSGYLSSEFDKGIETLLDRLRASNDGDAEQFLTEWAEFIFEYGSRGPNEYEIIADSWETKPEIALALSIEFVCNMMMKTLRSSSKMAESRVETISYVRSELEKLGNDELSGQFEAALVAGNIMAFQERSKANYIRVVNEIRVALKRLGRRPLKTAT
;
A
#
# COMPACT_ATOMS: atom_id res chain seq x y z
N MET A 1 -33.72 -18.43 -3.50
CA MET A 1 -33.69 -17.13 -4.20
C MET A 1 -32.33 -16.60 -3.82
N ASP A 2 -31.35 -16.99 -4.62
CA ASP A 2 -29.94 -16.80 -4.34
C ASP A 2 -29.63 -15.33 -4.61
N GLU A 3 -29.80 -14.50 -3.59
CA GLU A 3 -29.43 -13.09 -3.65
C GLU A 3 -27.90 -13.00 -3.59
N TYR A 4 -27.25 -13.30 -4.71
CA TYR A 4 -25.84 -12.99 -4.92
C TYR A 4 -25.69 -11.48 -4.99
N TRP A 5 -24.61 -10.96 -4.41
CA TRP A 5 -24.22 -9.58 -4.67
C TRP A 5 -23.93 -9.46 -6.16
N PHE A 6 -24.57 -8.51 -6.86
CA PHE A 6 -24.64 -8.53 -8.33
C PHE A 6 -23.29 -8.35 -9.05
N CYS A 7 -22.25 -7.95 -8.31
CA CYS A 7 -20.89 -7.85 -8.81
C CYS A 7 -20.01 -9.06 -8.44
N ASP A 8 -20.53 -10.06 -7.71
CA ASP A 8 -19.75 -11.21 -7.28
C ASP A 8 -19.08 -11.94 -8.46
N TRP A 9 -17.98 -12.57 -8.13
CA TRP A 9 -17.25 -13.42 -9.06
C TRP A 9 -17.65 -14.87 -8.86
N GLU A 10 -17.49 -15.65 -9.93
CA GLU A 10 -17.46 -17.10 -9.81
C GLU A 10 -16.07 -17.51 -9.28
N PRO A 11 -15.99 -18.32 -8.22
CA PRO A 11 -14.71 -18.85 -7.75
C PRO A 11 -13.99 -19.63 -8.85
N SER A 12 -12.67 -19.49 -8.93
CA SER A 12 -11.88 -20.27 -9.89
C SER A 12 -11.99 -21.77 -9.62
N GLU A 13 -12.27 -22.54 -10.67
CA GLU A 13 -12.19 -24.02 -10.60
C GLU A 13 -10.74 -24.50 -10.48
N ARG A 14 -9.79 -23.75 -11.07
CA ARG A 14 -8.36 -24.07 -11.10
C ARG A 14 -7.64 -23.73 -9.79
N TRP A 15 -8.02 -22.62 -9.16
CA TRP A 15 -7.45 -22.13 -7.91
C TRP A 15 -8.58 -21.77 -6.93
N PRO A 16 -9.19 -22.76 -6.26
CA PRO A 16 -10.47 -22.59 -5.56
C PRO A 16 -10.36 -22.01 -4.15
N HIS A 17 -9.15 -21.75 -3.64
CA HIS A 17 -8.95 -21.31 -2.26
C HIS A 17 -8.68 -19.82 -2.18
N TYR A 18 -9.57 -19.12 -1.46
CA TYR A 18 -9.54 -17.67 -1.28
C TYR A 18 -9.45 -17.31 0.21
N THR A 19 -8.79 -16.20 0.53
CA THR A 19 -8.53 -15.80 1.92
C THR A 19 -8.77 -14.31 2.19
N ARG A 20 -9.16 -14.03 3.44
CA ARG A 20 -9.36 -12.67 3.97
C ARG A 20 -8.16 -12.12 4.74
N ALA A 21 -7.19 -12.94 5.13
CA ALA A 21 -6.13 -12.57 6.11
C ALA A 21 -5.53 -11.18 5.82
N ASN A 22 -4.81 -11.04 4.71
CA ASN A 22 -4.24 -9.75 4.29
C ASN A 22 -5.24 -8.89 3.50
N ALA A 23 -6.23 -9.52 2.87
CA ALA A 23 -7.26 -8.82 2.09
C ALA A 23 -8.06 -7.81 2.93
N GLY A 24 -8.25 -8.11 4.23
CA GLY A 24 -8.97 -7.26 5.16
C GLY A 24 -8.26 -5.96 5.51
N GLU A 25 -6.95 -5.87 5.34
CA GLU A 25 -6.21 -4.62 5.52
C GLU A 25 -6.27 -3.73 4.27
N VAL A 26 -6.50 -4.34 3.10
CA VAL A 26 -6.61 -3.65 1.81
C VAL A 26 -8.03 -3.11 1.61
N LEU A 27 -9.03 -3.99 1.73
CA LEU A 27 -10.46 -3.67 1.70
C LEU A 27 -11.15 -4.34 2.89
N ALA A 28 -11.23 -3.59 4.00
CA ALA A 28 -11.85 -4.06 5.23
C ALA A 28 -13.38 -4.24 5.09
N PRO A 29 -14.16 -3.19 4.74
CA PRO A 29 -15.59 -3.31 4.50
C PRO A 29 -15.88 -3.95 3.12
N PRO A 30 -17.15 -4.31 2.86
CA PRO A 30 -17.59 -4.64 1.51
C PRO A 30 -17.24 -3.52 0.53
N ALA A 31 -16.71 -3.89 -0.63
CA ALA A 31 -16.45 -2.97 -1.71
C ALA A 31 -17.76 -2.43 -2.28
N SER A 32 -17.76 -1.15 -2.65
CA SER A 32 -18.88 -0.59 -3.38
C SER A 32 -18.94 -1.21 -4.78
N PRO A 33 -20.13 -1.38 -5.40
CA PRO A 33 -20.20 -1.90 -6.76
C PRO A 33 -19.40 -1.07 -7.77
N LEU A 34 -19.38 0.25 -7.57
CA LEU A 34 -18.59 1.16 -8.40
C LEU A 34 -17.09 1.02 -8.14
N GLY A 35 -16.66 0.91 -6.88
CA GLY A 35 -15.26 0.64 -6.55
C GLY A 35 -14.79 -0.67 -7.16
N GLN A 36 -15.54 -1.75 -6.94
CA GLN A 36 -15.22 -3.05 -7.51
C GLN A 36 -15.15 -2.99 -9.04
N THR A 37 -16.23 -2.58 -9.72
CA THR A 37 -16.27 -2.65 -11.19
C THR A 37 -15.36 -1.62 -11.86
N PHE A 38 -15.25 -0.40 -11.34
CA PHE A 38 -14.50 0.68 -11.98
C PHE A 38 -13.01 0.58 -11.72
N THR A 39 -12.59 0.37 -10.47
CA THR A 39 -11.17 0.35 -10.12
C THR A 39 -10.59 -1.04 -10.11
N TRP A 40 -11.27 -2.01 -9.49
CA TRP A 40 -10.70 -3.34 -9.32
C TRP A 40 -10.78 -4.15 -10.60
N ASP A 41 -11.99 -4.47 -11.09
CA ASP A 41 -12.21 -5.30 -12.27
C ASP A 41 -11.55 -4.72 -13.53
N ASN A 42 -11.57 -3.39 -13.70
CA ASN A 42 -11.04 -2.70 -14.89
C ASN A 42 -9.69 -1.99 -14.64
N GLY A 43 -8.92 -2.42 -13.65
CA GLY A 43 -7.63 -1.80 -13.34
C GLY A 43 -6.76 -2.63 -12.42
N THR A 44 -7.03 -2.59 -11.13
CA THR A 44 -6.18 -3.13 -10.06
C THR A 44 -5.81 -4.60 -10.26
N ILE A 45 -6.78 -5.49 -10.53
CA ILE A 45 -6.51 -6.93 -10.69
C ILE A 45 -5.72 -7.25 -11.96
N ILE A 46 -5.85 -6.41 -13.00
CA ILE A 46 -5.11 -6.53 -14.26
C ILE A 46 -3.65 -6.17 -14.00
N GLY A 47 -3.41 -5.05 -13.31
CA GLY A 47 -2.07 -4.66 -12.88
C GLY A 47 -1.43 -5.73 -11.97
N TRP A 48 -2.21 -6.36 -11.10
CA TRP A 48 -1.74 -7.47 -10.25
C TRP A 48 -1.26 -8.65 -11.09
N ARG A 49 -2.11 -9.15 -12.00
CA ARG A 49 -1.76 -10.23 -12.95
C ARG A 49 -0.47 -9.91 -13.68
N ASP A 50 -0.37 -8.71 -14.24
CA ASP A 50 0.80 -8.28 -15.01
C ASP A 50 2.05 -8.22 -14.12
N GLY A 51 1.89 -7.87 -12.83
CA GLY A 51 2.96 -7.90 -11.84
C GLY A 51 3.49 -9.32 -11.61
N TYR A 52 2.59 -10.30 -11.46
CA TYR A 52 2.97 -11.72 -11.34
C TYR A 52 3.67 -12.27 -12.57
N ILE A 53 3.19 -11.91 -13.77
CA ILE A 53 3.85 -12.27 -15.03
C ILE A 53 5.24 -11.63 -15.10
N ARG A 54 5.36 -10.35 -14.74
CA ARG A 54 6.64 -9.61 -14.71
C ARG A 54 7.67 -10.22 -13.76
N GLN A 55 7.23 -10.79 -12.64
CA GLN A 55 8.09 -11.49 -11.68
C GLN A 55 8.48 -12.90 -12.14
N GLY A 56 7.93 -13.38 -13.25
CA GLY A 56 8.18 -14.72 -13.78
C GLY A 56 7.35 -15.83 -13.12
N TYR A 57 6.37 -15.50 -12.27
CA TYR A 57 5.59 -16.53 -11.56
C TYR A 57 4.54 -17.21 -12.43
N PHE A 58 4.11 -16.58 -13.53
CA PHE A 58 3.09 -17.07 -14.45
C PHE A 58 3.42 -16.68 -15.89
N THR A 59 3.01 -17.51 -16.84
CA THR A 59 3.01 -17.13 -18.27
C THR A 59 1.78 -16.30 -18.63
N GLU A 60 1.84 -15.56 -19.74
CA GLU A 60 0.67 -14.92 -20.33
C GLU A 60 -0.40 -15.98 -20.67
N GLY A 61 -1.65 -15.72 -20.30
CA GLY A 61 -2.78 -16.61 -20.57
C GLY A 61 -3.02 -17.72 -19.53
N GLU A 62 -2.18 -17.87 -18.51
CA GLU A 62 -2.46 -18.78 -17.39
C GLU A 62 -3.61 -18.31 -16.49
N MET A 63 -3.83 -17.00 -16.42
CA MET A 63 -4.94 -16.36 -15.71
C MET A 63 -5.93 -15.74 -16.71
N SER A 64 -7.18 -15.60 -16.31
CA SER A 64 -8.22 -14.92 -17.09
C SER A 64 -7.82 -13.48 -17.45
N ASP A 65 -8.20 -13.02 -18.65
CA ASP A 65 -7.95 -11.64 -19.11
C ASP A 65 -8.78 -10.57 -18.40
N VAL A 66 -10.03 -10.89 -18.04
CA VAL A 66 -11.01 -9.91 -17.53
C VAL A 66 -11.08 -9.92 -16.01
N ARG A 67 -11.10 -11.11 -15.40
CA ARG A 67 -11.06 -11.30 -13.95
C ARG A 67 -9.93 -12.26 -13.58
N PRO A 68 -8.65 -11.83 -13.70
CA PRO A 68 -7.52 -12.66 -13.35
C PRO A 68 -7.65 -13.19 -11.92
N GLU A 69 -7.30 -14.45 -11.74
CA GLU A 69 -7.48 -15.21 -10.51
C GLU A 69 -6.45 -14.85 -9.42
N VAL A 70 -5.94 -13.62 -9.41
CA VAL A 70 -5.09 -13.06 -8.34
C VAL A 70 -5.88 -12.74 -7.06
N GLY A 71 -7.19 -12.54 -7.21
CA GLY A 71 -8.14 -12.25 -6.12
C GLY A 71 -9.57 -12.57 -6.55
N GLY A 72 -10.54 -12.17 -5.74
CA GLY A 72 -11.95 -12.33 -6.04
C GLY A 72 -12.86 -11.54 -5.12
N PHE A 73 -14.11 -11.35 -5.54
CA PHE A 73 -15.15 -10.69 -4.76
C PHE A 73 -16.32 -11.64 -4.52
N PHE A 74 -16.63 -11.87 -3.24
CA PHE A 74 -17.72 -12.75 -2.82
C PHE A 74 -18.51 -12.10 -1.68
N GLY A 75 -19.83 -11.99 -1.83
CA GLY A 75 -20.68 -11.24 -0.90
C GLY A 75 -20.28 -9.77 -0.76
N GLY A 76 -19.70 -9.18 -1.82
CA GLY A 76 -19.13 -7.83 -1.81
C GLY A 76 -17.79 -7.68 -1.07
N PHE A 77 -17.23 -8.72 -0.47
CA PHE A 77 -15.91 -8.65 0.17
C PHE A 77 -14.79 -9.06 -0.79
N PHE A 78 -13.65 -8.38 -0.69
CA PHE A 78 -12.44 -8.75 -1.41
C PHE A 78 -11.69 -9.89 -0.71
N TYR A 79 -11.20 -10.84 -1.51
CA TYR A 79 -10.37 -11.96 -1.12
C TYR A 79 -9.14 -12.06 -2.02
N ILE A 80 -8.01 -12.46 -1.43
CA ILE A 80 -6.82 -12.87 -2.17
C ILE A 80 -6.99 -14.34 -2.56
N ASN A 81 -6.61 -14.71 -3.78
CA ASN A 81 -6.61 -16.11 -4.19
C ASN A 81 -5.35 -16.80 -3.63
N LEU A 82 -5.51 -17.52 -2.51
CA LEU A 82 -4.42 -18.23 -1.85
C LEU A 82 -3.84 -19.33 -2.74
N ALA A 83 -4.69 -20.07 -3.46
CA ALA A 83 -4.22 -21.13 -4.34
C ALA A 83 -3.35 -20.59 -5.49
N ASN A 84 -3.69 -19.41 -6.02
CA ASN A 84 -2.87 -18.70 -7.00
C ASN A 84 -1.54 -18.22 -6.37
N VAL A 85 -1.57 -17.59 -5.19
CA VAL A 85 -0.35 -17.14 -4.48
C VAL A 85 0.63 -18.30 -4.23
N ARG A 86 0.12 -19.49 -3.87
CA ARG A 86 0.96 -20.68 -3.62
C ARG A 86 1.75 -21.15 -4.83
N MET A 87 1.40 -20.75 -6.06
CA MET A 87 2.22 -21.04 -7.24
C MET A 87 3.62 -20.44 -7.13
N GLN A 88 3.77 -19.34 -6.37
CA GLN A 88 5.09 -18.82 -6.03
C GLN A 88 5.93 -19.84 -5.26
N GLY A 89 5.34 -20.60 -4.32
CA GLY A 89 6.03 -21.65 -3.57
C GLY A 89 6.18 -22.97 -4.33
N VAL A 90 5.28 -23.27 -5.29
CA VAL A 90 5.43 -24.45 -6.15
C VAL A 90 6.57 -24.27 -7.15
N ARG A 91 6.70 -23.07 -7.72
CA ARG A 91 7.58 -22.80 -8.87
C ARG A 91 8.92 -22.18 -8.48
N ASN A 92 9.02 -21.56 -7.31
CA ASN A 92 10.27 -20.93 -6.84
C ASN A 92 11.10 -21.92 -6.01
N PRO A 93 12.34 -22.25 -6.41
CA PRO A 93 13.19 -23.17 -5.65
C PRO A 93 13.64 -22.61 -4.28
N ALA A 94 13.49 -21.30 -4.04
CA ALA A 94 13.90 -20.64 -2.81
C ALA A 94 12.75 -20.41 -1.81
N VAL A 95 11.50 -20.72 -2.18
CA VAL A 95 10.31 -20.48 -1.36
C VAL A 95 9.50 -21.76 -1.29
N THR A 96 8.87 -22.04 -0.15
CA THR A 96 7.97 -23.19 0.01
C THR A 96 6.54 -22.73 0.25
N ILE A 97 5.58 -23.62 -0.02
CA ILE A 97 4.17 -23.37 0.29
C ILE A 97 3.98 -23.17 1.79
N GLU A 98 4.64 -23.98 2.61
CA GLU A 98 4.57 -23.87 4.08
C GLU A 98 5.10 -22.53 4.56
N GLY A 99 6.19 -22.03 3.95
CA GLY A 99 6.73 -20.71 4.27
C GLY A 99 5.78 -19.57 3.90
N LEU A 100 5.12 -19.66 2.75
CA LEU A 100 4.10 -18.70 2.32
C LEU A 100 2.86 -18.74 3.23
N ASP A 101 2.37 -19.93 3.55
CA ASP A 101 1.21 -20.11 4.43
C ASP A 101 1.52 -19.57 5.84
N LEU A 102 2.70 -19.86 6.38
CA LEU A 102 3.14 -19.32 7.66
C LEU A 102 3.20 -17.79 7.64
N ALA A 103 3.67 -17.20 6.55
CA ALA A 103 3.70 -15.74 6.40
C ALA A 103 2.30 -15.10 6.32
N PHE A 104 1.31 -15.79 5.74
CA PHE A 104 -0.06 -15.30 5.65
C PHE A 104 -0.90 -15.56 6.90
N PHE A 105 -0.66 -16.67 7.58
CA PHE A 105 -1.58 -17.21 8.59
C PHE A 105 -0.96 -17.46 9.96
N GLY A 106 0.36 -17.41 10.09
CA GLY A 106 1.05 -17.96 11.26
C GLY A 106 0.70 -19.43 11.46
N ASP A 107 0.53 -19.85 12.72
CA ASP A 107 0.20 -21.24 13.08
C ASP A 107 -1.32 -21.52 13.02
N HIS A 108 -2.08 -20.84 12.16
CA HIS A 108 -3.53 -21.03 12.09
C HIS A 108 -3.88 -22.48 11.66
N PRO A 109 -4.68 -23.23 12.44
CA PRO A 109 -4.87 -24.66 12.20
C PRO A 109 -5.75 -24.98 10.98
N ASP A 110 -6.61 -24.05 10.56
CA ASP A 110 -7.63 -24.29 9.52
C ASP A 110 -7.20 -23.84 8.11
N VAL A 111 -5.90 -23.84 7.80
CA VAL A 111 -5.42 -23.54 6.44
C VAL A 111 -5.58 -24.78 5.56
N PRO A 112 -6.37 -24.74 4.47
CA PRO A 112 -6.54 -25.89 3.59
C PRO A 112 -5.20 -26.32 3.00
N ALA A 113 -4.90 -27.62 3.06
CA ALA A 113 -3.69 -28.17 2.46
C ALA A 113 -3.64 -27.88 0.95
N TYR A 114 -2.44 -27.67 0.42
CA TYR A 114 -2.25 -27.61 -1.02
C TYR A 114 -2.52 -29.00 -1.63
N VAL A 115 -3.24 -29.00 -2.75
CA VAL A 115 -3.50 -30.18 -3.58
C VAL A 115 -2.92 -29.91 -4.95
N GLU A 116 -1.97 -30.75 -5.35
CA GLU A 116 -1.25 -30.60 -6.60
C GLU A 116 -2.15 -30.82 -7.82
N HIS A 117 -2.02 -29.94 -8.80
CA HIS A 117 -2.59 -30.03 -10.14
C HIS A 117 -1.46 -30.30 -11.15
N PRO A 118 -1.69 -31.10 -12.21
CA PRO A 118 -0.68 -31.41 -13.22
C PRO A 118 -0.02 -30.20 -13.90
N ASP A 119 -0.73 -29.08 -13.95
CA ASP A 119 -0.29 -27.83 -14.58
C ASP A 119 0.35 -26.83 -13.57
N ASP A 120 0.54 -27.21 -12.31
CA ASP A 120 1.14 -26.30 -11.31
C ASP A 120 2.65 -26.12 -11.55
N VAL A 121 3.35 -27.19 -11.92
CA VAL A 121 4.79 -27.15 -12.19
C VAL A 121 5.03 -26.63 -13.61
N ASN A 122 5.86 -25.60 -13.73
CA ASN A 122 6.31 -25.06 -15.00
C ASN A 122 7.78 -24.68 -14.91
N GLU A 123 8.67 -25.58 -15.38
CA GLU A 123 10.11 -25.41 -15.26
C GLU A 123 10.64 -24.22 -16.09
N ASP A 124 9.95 -23.85 -17.17
CA ASP A 124 10.34 -22.74 -18.06
C ASP A 124 10.32 -21.37 -17.33
N LEU A 125 9.57 -21.27 -16.23
CA LEU A 125 9.48 -20.07 -15.40
C LEU A 125 10.66 -19.92 -14.42
N THR A 126 11.41 -20.99 -14.15
CA THR A 126 12.44 -21.02 -13.11
C THR A 126 13.53 -19.97 -13.34
N GLU A 127 13.99 -19.81 -14.58
CA GLU A 127 15.02 -18.81 -14.91
C GLU A 127 14.54 -17.39 -14.59
N GLY A 128 13.30 -17.05 -14.98
CA GLY A 128 12.71 -15.74 -14.71
C GLY A 128 12.52 -15.46 -13.22
N ILE A 129 12.05 -16.45 -12.47
CA ILE A 129 11.90 -16.35 -11.00
C ILE A 129 13.25 -16.11 -10.32
N LEU A 130 14.29 -16.87 -10.71
CA LEU A 130 15.63 -16.71 -10.16
C LEU A 130 16.25 -15.36 -10.54
N ALA A 131 16.02 -14.88 -11.76
CA ALA A 131 16.44 -13.55 -12.19
C ALA A 131 15.76 -12.44 -11.36
N HIS A 132 14.45 -12.57 -11.10
CA HIS A 132 13.70 -11.65 -10.25
C HIS A 132 14.22 -11.65 -8.80
N MET A 133 14.47 -12.84 -8.22
CA MET A 133 15.07 -12.95 -6.88
C MET A 133 16.47 -12.33 -6.83
N GLY A 134 17.28 -12.52 -7.86
CA GLY A 134 18.59 -11.87 -8.00
C GLY A 134 18.47 -10.35 -8.06
N TRP A 135 17.46 -9.83 -8.78
CA TRP A 135 17.17 -8.40 -8.80
C TRP A 135 16.77 -7.87 -7.41
N VAL A 136 15.87 -8.56 -6.70
CA VAL A 136 15.46 -8.18 -5.32
C VAL A 136 16.67 -8.05 -4.39
N MET A 137 17.62 -8.97 -4.47
CA MET A 137 18.82 -8.98 -3.62
C MET A 137 19.91 -7.97 -4.04
N THR A 138 19.74 -7.27 -5.16
CA THR A 138 20.75 -6.35 -5.71
C THR A 138 20.22 -4.94 -5.96
N VAL A 139 18.91 -4.73 -5.92
CA VAL A 139 18.29 -3.44 -6.22
C VAL A 139 18.49 -2.41 -5.11
N THR A 140 19.14 -1.30 -5.46
CA THR A 140 19.35 -0.13 -4.58
C THR A 140 18.52 1.07 -4.99
N GLU A 141 18.07 1.10 -6.24
CA GLU A 141 17.25 2.15 -6.81
C GLU A 141 16.23 1.54 -7.77
N TRP A 142 15.05 2.15 -7.89
CA TRP A 142 14.03 1.72 -8.83
C TRP A 142 13.41 2.95 -9.53
N PRO A 143 14.09 3.48 -10.57
CA PRO A 143 13.71 4.74 -11.21
C PRO A 143 12.26 4.77 -11.70
N GLU A 144 11.71 3.65 -12.14
CA GLU A 144 10.30 3.56 -12.56
C GLU A 144 9.31 3.94 -11.44
N VAL A 145 9.54 3.52 -10.20
CA VAL A 145 8.68 3.86 -9.06
C VAL A 145 8.83 5.34 -8.68
N ASP A 146 10.04 5.90 -8.86
CA ASP A 146 10.32 7.31 -8.62
C ASP A 146 9.71 8.21 -9.70
N GLU A 147 9.81 7.82 -10.97
CA GLU A 147 9.15 8.51 -12.08
C GLU A 147 7.62 8.45 -11.94
N ALA A 148 7.07 7.31 -11.50
CA ALA A 148 5.65 7.16 -11.22
C ALA A 148 5.20 8.09 -10.08
N ARG A 149 6.06 8.39 -9.11
CA ARG A 149 5.76 9.36 -8.05
C ARG A 149 5.54 10.75 -8.63
N GLU A 150 6.48 11.24 -9.43
CA GLU A 150 6.38 12.56 -10.06
C GLU A 150 5.16 12.65 -10.98
N LYS A 151 4.91 11.61 -11.78
CA LYS A 151 3.75 11.53 -12.66
C LYS A 151 2.43 11.54 -11.88
N THR A 152 2.32 10.76 -10.81
CA THR A 152 1.08 10.67 -10.01
C THR A 152 0.83 11.92 -9.17
N ILE A 153 1.87 12.62 -8.72
CA ILE A 153 1.75 13.97 -8.12
C ILE A 153 1.20 14.96 -9.16
N ALA A 154 1.73 14.92 -10.39
CA ALA A 154 1.30 15.80 -11.47
C ALA A 154 -0.18 15.60 -11.86
N LEU A 155 -0.79 14.43 -11.62
CA LEU A 155 -2.22 14.21 -11.86
C LEU A 155 -3.08 15.19 -11.07
N ARG A 156 -2.74 15.43 -9.80
CA ARG A 156 -3.44 16.40 -8.97
C ARG A 156 -3.18 17.83 -9.42
N THR A 157 -1.92 18.17 -9.70
CA THR A 157 -1.52 19.51 -10.18
C THR A 157 -2.26 19.89 -11.46
N ASN A 158 -2.45 18.91 -12.35
CA ASN A 158 -3.11 19.10 -13.65
C ASN A 158 -4.61 18.74 -13.61
N ARG A 159 -5.19 18.50 -12.43
CA ARG A 159 -6.60 18.17 -12.30
C ARG A 159 -7.44 19.31 -12.89
N PRO A 160 -8.34 19.03 -13.86
CA PRO A 160 -9.19 20.06 -14.41
C PRO A 160 -10.14 20.60 -13.34
N ASP A 161 -10.66 21.82 -13.55
CA ASP A 161 -11.76 22.32 -12.72
C ASP A 161 -13.01 21.46 -12.93
N LEU A 162 -13.23 20.51 -12.02
CA LEU A 162 -14.34 19.58 -12.07
C LEU A 162 -15.70 20.26 -11.84
N GLU A 163 -15.74 21.51 -11.36
CA GLU A 163 -16.95 22.31 -11.30
C GLU A 163 -17.39 22.74 -12.72
N ALA A 164 -16.44 23.09 -13.57
CA ALA A 164 -16.67 23.57 -14.93
C ALA A 164 -17.04 22.47 -15.94
N LEU A 165 -16.70 21.20 -15.68
CA LEU A 165 -16.99 20.08 -16.59
C LEU A 165 -18.49 19.71 -16.61
N SER A 166 -18.95 18.99 -17.62
CA SER A 166 -20.25 18.29 -17.62
C SER A 166 -20.17 16.94 -16.90
N MET A 167 -21.31 16.28 -16.67
CA MET A 167 -21.33 14.95 -16.05
C MET A 167 -20.59 13.91 -16.89
N SER A 168 -20.78 13.93 -18.22
CA SER A 168 -20.07 13.03 -19.13
C SER A 168 -18.57 13.29 -19.13
N GLU A 169 -18.15 14.56 -19.15
CA GLU A 169 -16.72 14.92 -19.12
C GLU A 169 -16.05 14.49 -17.80
N ILE A 170 -16.76 14.52 -16.66
CA ILE A 170 -16.22 13.98 -15.40
C ILE A 170 -16.02 12.47 -15.48
N VAL A 171 -16.98 11.74 -16.06
CA VAL A 171 -16.87 10.28 -16.22
C VAL A 171 -15.74 9.92 -17.17
N ASP A 172 -15.62 10.64 -18.29
CA ASP A 172 -14.55 10.43 -19.26
C ASP A 172 -13.19 10.75 -18.63
N HIS A 173 -13.08 11.85 -17.87
CA HIS A 173 -11.90 12.16 -17.09
C HIS A 173 -11.56 11.05 -16.08
N ALA A 174 -12.53 10.55 -15.32
CA ALA A 174 -12.30 9.46 -14.36
C ALA A 174 -11.76 8.19 -15.06
N ARG A 175 -12.27 7.86 -16.26
CA ARG A 175 -11.82 6.68 -17.03
C ARG A 175 -10.38 6.79 -17.51
N THR A 176 -9.84 8.01 -17.67
CA THR A 176 -8.42 8.19 -18.03
C THR A 176 -7.48 7.62 -16.99
N PHE A 177 -7.94 7.38 -15.75
CA PHE A 177 -7.14 6.80 -14.68
C PHE A 177 -7.11 5.27 -14.66
N GLN A 178 -7.93 4.56 -15.45
CA GLN A 178 -7.91 3.09 -15.45
C GLN A 178 -6.55 2.50 -15.91
N PRO A 179 -5.91 3.01 -17.00
CA PRO A 179 -4.55 2.59 -17.35
C PRO A 179 -3.54 2.86 -16.23
N TRP A 180 -3.70 3.95 -15.49
CA TRP A 180 -2.82 4.27 -14.34
C TRP A 180 -2.99 3.26 -13.20
N LEU A 181 -4.20 2.75 -12.95
CA LEU A 181 -4.41 1.68 -11.96
C LEU A 181 -3.64 0.42 -12.36
N ILE A 182 -3.63 0.06 -13.64
CA ILE A 182 -2.88 -1.10 -14.15
C ILE A 182 -1.38 -0.87 -13.94
N GLU A 183 -0.85 0.26 -14.43
CA GLU A 183 0.59 0.59 -14.37
C GLU A 183 1.11 0.67 -12.93
N THR A 184 0.41 1.42 -12.06
CA THR A 184 0.86 1.63 -10.68
C THR A 184 0.65 0.40 -9.81
N TYR A 185 -0.37 -0.42 -10.07
CA TYR A 185 -0.56 -1.67 -9.33
C TYR A 185 0.37 -2.79 -9.82
N ASN A 186 0.82 -2.78 -11.08
CA ASN A 186 1.87 -3.67 -11.57
C ASN A 186 3.16 -3.54 -10.74
N THR A 187 3.67 -2.31 -10.61
CA THR A 187 4.86 -2.03 -9.81
C THR A 187 4.62 -2.29 -8.32
N HIS A 188 3.44 -1.93 -7.81
CA HIS A 188 3.07 -2.23 -6.43
C HIS A 188 3.04 -3.73 -6.14
N CYS A 189 2.49 -4.55 -7.04
CA CYS A 189 2.47 -6.01 -6.92
C CYS A 189 3.89 -6.59 -6.84
N VAL A 190 4.79 -6.13 -7.71
CA VAL A 190 6.19 -6.56 -7.71
C VAL A 190 6.87 -6.24 -6.38
N ALA A 191 6.67 -5.03 -5.85
CA ALA A 191 7.24 -4.63 -4.56
C ALA A 191 6.60 -5.39 -3.38
N ALA A 192 5.26 -5.45 -3.32
CA ALA A 192 4.52 -6.07 -2.24
C ALA A 192 4.76 -7.58 -2.14
N SER A 193 4.86 -8.28 -3.27
CA SER A 193 5.14 -9.72 -3.28
C SER A 193 6.60 -10.02 -2.94
N SER A 194 7.52 -9.08 -3.22
CA SER A 194 8.95 -9.27 -2.97
C SER A 194 9.40 -8.81 -1.58
N SER A 195 8.58 -8.05 -0.84
CA SER A 195 8.97 -7.49 0.45
C SER A 195 9.15 -8.52 1.55
N GLY A 196 8.59 -9.73 1.37
CA GLY A 196 8.80 -10.86 2.28
C GLY A 196 10.19 -11.51 2.18
N VAL A 197 10.96 -11.25 1.11
CA VAL A 197 12.28 -11.88 0.89
C VAL A 197 13.28 -11.52 1.99
N ALA A 198 13.43 -10.22 2.30
CA ALA A 198 14.38 -9.78 3.31
C ALA A 198 14.04 -10.31 4.72
N PRO A 199 12.80 -10.18 5.23
CA PRO A 199 12.41 -10.81 6.49
C PRO A 199 12.64 -12.32 6.53
N GLY A 200 12.36 -13.04 5.43
CA GLY A 200 12.59 -14.49 5.35
C GLY A 200 14.06 -14.87 5.51
N ILE A 201 14.96 -14.22 4.76
CA ILE A 201 16.41 -14.47 4.86
C ILE A 201 16.94 -14.06 6.24
N LEU A 202 16.53 -12.89 6.76
CA LEU A 202 16.94 -12.45 8.10
C LEU A 202 16.42 -13.37 9.20
N GLY A 203 15.30 -14.04 9.00
CA GLY A 203 14.76 -15.06 9.90
C GLY A 203 15.70 -16.25 10.03
N ALA A 204 16.13 -16.80 8.89
CA ALA A 204 17.12 -17.89 8.86
C ALA A 204 18.46 -17.48 9.48
N VAL A 205 18.91 -16.24 9.26
CA VAL A 205 20.09 -15.68 9.93
C VAL A 205 19.89 -15.60 11.45
N GLY A 206 18.73 -15.10 11.90
CA GLY A 206 18.37 -15.03 13.31
C GLY A 206 18.37 -16.40 13.99
N ASP A 207 17.80 -17.41 13.36
CA ASP A 207 17.77 -18.78 13.86
C ASP A 207 19.18 -19.38 13.99
N ALA A 208 20.05 -19.14 12.99
CA ALA A 208 21.42 -19.63 12.99
C ALA A 208 22.28 -19.03 14.11
N ILE A 209 22.06 -17.75 14.45
CA ILE A 209 22.78 -17.08 15.56
C ILE A 209 22.06 -17.19 16.92
N GLY A 210 20.84 -17.74 16.94
CA GLY A 210 20.04 -17.89 18.16
C GLY A 210 19.35 -16.61 18.65
N ASP A 211 19.10 -15.64 17.77
CA ASP A 211 18.37 -14.40 18.08
C ASP A 211 17.22 -14.17 17.07
N SER A 212 16.00 -14.53 17.47
CA SER A 212 14.79 -14.36 16.65
C SER A 212 14.35 -12.90 16.46
N THR A 213 15.01 -11.93 17.11
CA THR A 213 14.70 -10.50 16.99
C THR A 213 15.41 -9.82 15.82
N ILE A 214 16.37 -10.50 15.18
CA ILE A 214 17.18 -9.96 14.08
C ILE A 214 16.37 -9.41 12.91
N PRO A 215 15.34 -10.11 12.37
CA PRO A 215 14.59 -9.60 11.22
C PRO A 215 14.06 -8.20 11.47
N MET A 216 13.36 -8.00 12.59
CA MET A 216 12.76 -6.72 12.96
C MET A 216 13.84 -5.63 13.11
N ARG A 217 14.89 -5.91 13.89
CA ARG A 217 15.93 -4.91 14.19
C ARG A 217 16.75 -4.49 12.95
N CYS A 218 16.88 -5.38 11.96
CA CYS A 218 17.59 -5.09 10.71
C CYS A 218 16.74 -4.34 9.68
N ILE A 219 15.40 -4.46 9.70
CA ILE A 219 14.51 -3.78 8.76
C ILE A 219 13.89 -2.49 9.34
N THR A 220 13.87 -2.31 10.66
CA THR A 220 13.43 -1.03 11.23
C THR A 220 14.43 0.09 10.98
N GLY A 221 13.93 1.30 10.71
CA GLY A 221 14.79 2.47 10.50
C GLY A 221 15.47 2.50 9.13
N LEU A 222 14.92 1.82 8.12
CA LEU A 222 15.39 1.89 6.72
C LEU A 222 15.39 3.31 6.11
N GLY A 223 14.78 4.30 6.78
CA GLY A 223 14.75 5.69 6.34
C GLY A 223 13.76 5.93 5.20
N ASP A 224 13.39 7.21 4.99
CA ASP A 224 12.67 7.70 3.82
C ASP A 224 11.41 6.91 3.39
N VAL A 225 10.62 6.48 4.38
CA VAL A 225 9.37 5.75 4.14
C VAL A 225 8.24 6.77 3.95
N ASP A 226 7.62 6.77 2.76
CA ASP A 226 6.58 7.74 2.37
C ASP A 226 5.39 7.79 3.33
N SER A 227 5.07 6.69 4.02
CA SER A 227 4.00 6.64 5.01
C SER A 227 4.28 7.39 6.32
N ALA A 228 5.54 7.67 6.64
CA ALA A 228 5.92 8.42 7.85
C ALA A 228 5.82 9.95 7.66
N ALA A 229 5.97 10.44 6.44
CA ALA A 229 6.03 11.87 6.13
C ALA A 229 4.78 12.66 6.59
N PRO A 230 3.53 12.17 6.38
CA PRO A 230 2.34 12.86 6.90
C PRO A 230 2.35 13.03 8.42
N SER A 231 2.86 12.04 9.16
CA SER A 231 2.89 12.06 10.63
C SER A 231 3.86 13.13 11.17
N TYR A 232 4.98 13.36 10.48
CA TYR A 232 5.90 14.46 10.84
C TYR A 232 5.26 15.82 10.60
N PHE A 233 4.59 15.99 9.44
CA PHE A 233 3.88 17.23 9.13
C PHE A 233 2.76 17.51 10.16
N LEU A 234 1.95 16.51 10.48
CA LEU A 234 0.89 16.63 11.49
C LEU A 234 1.45 16.92 12.89
N TRP A 235 2.62 16.39 13.23
CA TRP A 235 3.31 16.76 14.47
C TRP A 235 3.69 18.24 14.48
N ASP A 236 4.30 18.76 13.42
CA ASP A 236 4.71 20.16 13.35
C ASP A 236 3.48 21.10 13.41
N LEU A 237 2.41 20.79 12.67
CA LEU A 237 1.12 21.47 12.78
C LEU A 237 0.58 21.45 14.21
N SER A 238 0.69 20.31 14.92
CA SER A 238 0.26 20.20 16.32
C SER A 238 1.07 21.12 17.26
N ARG A 239 2.34 21.38 16.95
CA ARG A 239 3.18 22.31 17.72
C ARG A 239 2.76 23.75 17.46
N ALA A 240 2.51 24.10 16.21
CA ALA A 240 1.99 25.42 15.83
C ALA A 240 0.66 25.74 16.53
N ILE A 241 -0.28 24.78 16.55
CA ILE A 241 -1.56 24.90 17.26
C ILE A 241 -1.32 25.17 18.76
N ARG A 242 -0.46 24.37 19.40
CA ARG A 242 -0.19 24.49 20.85
C ARG A 242 0.53 25.79 21.23
N SER A 243 1.35 26.35 20.34
CA SER A 243 2.03 27.63 20.58
C SER A 243 1.12 28.85 20.40
N SER A 244 -0.02 28.70 19.71
CA SER A 244 -0.98 29.78 19.46
C SER A 244 -2.18 29.67 20.39
N GLY A 245 -2.39 30.70 21.21
CA GLY A 245 -3.59 30.82 22.04
C GLY A 245 -4.87 30.93 21.21
N TYR A 246 -4.78 31.60 20.05
CA TYR A 246 -5.91 31.73 19.12
C TYR A 246 -6.28 30.37 18.50
N LEU A 247 -5.32 29.68 17.86
CA LEU A 247 -5.58 28.38 17.25
C LEU A 247 -6.09 27.37 18.28
N SER A 248 -5.44 27.29 19.45
CA SER A 248 -5.89 26.41 20.53
C SER A 248 -7.37 26.66 20.88
N SER A 249 -7.77 27.93 21.05
CA SER A 249 -9.15 28.29 21.35
C SER A 249 -10.15 27.97 20.23
N GLU A 250 -9.72 28.02 18.97
CA GLU A 250 -10.55 27.63 17.84
C GLU A 250 -10.70 26.12 17.75
N PHE A 251 -9.63 25.35 17.97
CA PHE A 251 -9.68 23.89 18.01
C PHE A 251 -10.55 23.37 19.17
N ASP A 252 -10.53 24.03 20.33
CA ASP A 252 -11.39 23.70 21.49
C ASP A 252 -12.89 23.81 21.19
N LYS A 253 -13.28 24.61 20.18
CA LYS A 253 -14.68 24.74 19.71
C LYS A 253 -15.10 23.59 18.79
N GLY A 254 -14.20 22.67 18.45
CA GLY A 254 -14.44 21.52 17.57
C GLY A 254 -14.06 21.76 16.11
N ILE A 255 -13.89 20.66 15.36
CA ILE A 255 -13.28 20.65 14.02
C ILE A 255 -14.25 20.84 12.84
N GLU A 256 -15.55 20.59 13.04
CA GLU A 256 -16.54 20.52 11.94
C GLU A 256 -16.60 21.81 11.10
N THR A 257 -16.48 22.99 11.72
CA THR A 257 -16.45 24.29 11.01
C THR A 257 -15.12 25.01 11.17
N LEU A 258 -14.08 24.32 11.65
CA LEU A 258 -12.81 24.93 12.03
C LEU A 258 -12.15 25.68 10.88
N LEU A 259 -12.02 25.04 9.71
CA LEU A 259 -11.36 25.65 8.56
C LEU A 259 -12.09 26.92 8.10
N ASP A 260 -13.43 26.95 8.17
CA ASP A 260 -14.21 28.12 7.80
C ASP A 260 -14.06 29.26 8.81
N ARG A 261 -14.01 28.94 10.11
CA ARG A 261 -13.74 29.93 11.16
C ARG A 261 -12.35 30.55 11.00
N LEU A 262 -11.34 29.73 10.72
CA LEU A 262 -9.98 30.22 10.47
C LEU A 262 -9.92 31.11 9.23
N ARG A 263 -10.58 30.73 8.13
CA ARG A 263 -10.63 31.54 6.89
C ARG A 263 -11.36 32.87 7.06
N ALA A 264 -12.32 32.94 7.98
CA ALA A 264 -13.04 34.17 8.29
C ALA A 264 -12.28 35.08 9.29
N SER A 265 -11.15 34.61 9.82
CA SER A 265 -10.31 35.35 10.77
C SER A 265 -9.31 36.25 10.05
N ASN A 266 -8.84 37.28 10.76
CA ASN A 266 -7.70 38.11 10.36
C ASN A 266 -6.46 37.84 11.25
N ASP A 267 -6.45 36.73 11.99
CA ASP A 267 -5.35 36.34 12.87
C ASP A 267 -4.20 35.74 12.06
N GLY A 268 -2.96 36.19 12.35
CA GLY A 268 -1.78 35.76 11.59
C GLY A 268 -1.43 34.29 11.77
N ASP A 269 -1.69 33.71 12.95
CA ASP A 269 -1.46 32.28 13.18
C ASP A 269 -2.48 31.44 12.41
N ALA A 270 -3.71 31.96 12.23
CA ALA A 270 -4.73 31.33 11.39
C ALA A 270 -4.33 31.31 9.92
N GLU A 271 -3.81 32.42 9.39
CA GLU A 271 -3.31 32.51 8.02
C GLU A 271 -2.14 31.56 7.76
N GLN A 272 -1.17 31.52 8.69
CA GLN A 272 -0.05 30.59 8.62
C GLN A 272 -0.53 29.13 8.66
N PHE A 273 -1.39 28.78 9.61
CA PHE A 273 -1.94 27.43 9.71
C PHE A 273 -2.67 27.03 8.44
N LEU A 274 -3.48 27.90 7.85
CA LEU A 274 -4.21 27.61 6.61
C LEU A 274 -3.27 27.38 5.42
N THR A 275 -2.12 28.07 5.38
CA THR A 275 -1.09 27.88 4.37
C THR A 275 -0.44 26.50 4.50
N GLU A 276 0.04 26.16 5.69
CA GLU A 276 0.65 24.86 5.98
C GLU A 276 -0.37 23.71 5.82
N TRP A 277 -1.63 23.95 6.18
CA TRP A 277 -2.72 23.00 5.97
C TRP A 277 -3.02 22.76 4.50
N ALA A 278 -3.01 23.81 3.66
CA ALA A 278 -3.20 23.66 2.23
C ALA A 278 -2.08 22.82 1.59
N GLU A 279 -0.83 23.04 2.01
CA GLU A 279 0.32 22.21 1.61
C GLU A 279 0.15 20.75 2.06
N PHE A 280 -0.19 20.52 3.33
CA PHE A 280 -0.45 19.16 3.84
C PHE A 280 -1.53 18.44 3.03
N ILE A 281 -2.65 19.11 2.77
CA ILE A 281 -3.73 18.54 1.98
C ILE A 281 -3.28 18.33 0.54
N PHE A 282 -2.49 19.21 -0.06
CA PHE A 282 -1.99 19.05 -1.42
C PHE A 282 -1.07 17.82 -1.57
N GLU A 283 -0.14 17.65 -0.64
CA GLU A 283 0.85 16.57 -0.67
C GLU A 283 0.27 15.21 -0.25
N TYR A 284 -0.55 15.21 0.81
CA TYR A 284 -0.97 13.98 1.49
C TYR A 284 -2.48 13.74 1.48
N GLY A 285 -3.26 14.63 0.87
CA GLY A 285 -4.72 14.55 0.85
C GLY A 285 -5.31 13.28 0.23
N SER A 286 -4.52 12.53 -0.54
CA SER A 286 -4.94 11.24 -1.11
C SER A 286 -5.10 10.13 -0.09
N ARG A 287 -4.44 10.25 1.07
CA ARG A 287 -4.44 9.25 2.14
C ARG A 287 -5.73 9.31 2.95
N GLY A 288 -6.04 8.22 3.64
CA GLY A 288 -7.20 8.13 4.52
C GLY A 288 -7.49 6.69 4.94
N PRO A 289 -8.48 6.46 5.82
CA PRO A 289 -8.93 5.10 6.13
C PRO A 289 -9.52 4.44 4.88
N ASN A 290 -9.29 3.13 4.71
CA ASN A 290 -9.82 2.33 3.59
C ASN A 290 -9.51 2.92 2.21
N GLU A 291 -8.28 3.37 2.02
CA GLU A 291 -7.81 4.18 0.89
C GLU A 291 -7.91 3.51 -0.49
N TYR A 292 -8.03 2.18 -0.55
CA TYR A 292 -8.28 1.42 -1.79
C TYR A 292 -9.73 1.53 -2.29
N GLU A 293 -10.67 1.96 -1.45
CA GLU A 293 -12.08 2.12 -1.83
C GLU A 293 -12.38 3.57 -2.20
N ILE A 294 -12.89 3.79 -3.41
CA ILE A 294 -13.18 5.13 -3.94
C ILE A 294 -14.35 5.81 -3.23
N ILE A 295 -15.27 5.08 -2.59
CA ILE A 295 -16.33 5.72 -1.79
C ILE A 295 -15.83 6.18 -0.42
N ALA A 296 -14.71 5.65 0.07
CA ALA A 296 -14.14 6.05 1.35
C ALA A 296 -13.68 7.52 1.31
N ASP A 297 -13.73 8.18 2.46
CA ASP A 297 -13.23 9.55 2.60
C ASP A 297 -11.71 9.56 2.74
N SER A 298 -11.04 10.29 1.84
CA SER A 298 -9.65 10.72 1.99
C SER A 298 -9.56 12.03 2.76
N TRP A 299 -8.36 12.39 3.24
CA TRP A 299 -8.09 13.66 3.91
C TRP A 299 -8.43 14.88 3.04
N GLU A 300 -8.31 14.77 1.71
CA GLU A 300 -8.77 15.83 0.80
C GLU A 300 -10.30 15.95 0.78
N THR A 301 -11.02 14.83 0.73
CA THR A 301 -12.48 14.85 0.57
C THR A 301 -13.24 15.08 1.88
N LYS A 302 -12.60 14.77 3.02
CA LYS A 302 -13.10 15.01 4.38
C LYS A 302 -11.93 15.41 5.30
N PRO A 303 -11.51 16.69 5.25
CA PRO A 303 -10.37 17.21 6.01
C PRO A 303 -10.45 16.99 7.53
N GLU A 304 -11.66 16.83 8.07
CA GLU A 304 -11.91 16.55 9.49
C GLU A 304 -11.22 15.28 9.96
N ILE A 305 -11.01 14.29 9.09
CA ILE A 305 -10.26 13.06 9.42
C ILE A 305 -8.83 13.42 9.82
N ALA A 306 -8.15 14.24 9.02
CA ALA A 306 -6.77 14.64 9.31
C ALA A 306 -6.72 15.65 10.48
N LEU A 307 -7.69 16.56 10.59
CA LEU A 307 -7.77 17.49 11.73
C LEU A 307 -7.92 16.76 13.07
N ALA A 308 -8.71 15.69 13.10
CA ALA A 308 -8.86 14.84 14.28
C ALA A 308 -7.52 14.18 14.67
N LEU A 309 -6.73 13.73 13.69
CA LEU A 309 -5.38 13.23 13.94
C LEU A 309 -4.49 14.33 14.52
N SER A 310 -4.49 15.55 13.96
CA SER A 310 -3.73 16.68 14.50
C SER A 310 -4.04 16.92 15.99
N ILE A 311 -5.30 16.83 16.40
CA ILE A 311 -5.71 16.93 17.82
C ILE A 311 -5.08 15.82 18.66
N GLU A 312 -5.06 14.59 18.17
CA GLU A 312 -4.40 13.48 18.87
C GLU A 312 -2.90 13.76 19.09
N PHE A 313 -2.20 14.30 18.08
CA PHE A 313 -0.81 14.76 18.20
C PHE A 313 -0.66 15.93 19.20
N VAL A 314 -1.63 16.84 19.27
CA VAL A 314 -1.66 17.91 20.30
C VAL A 314 -1.79 17.29 21.69
N CYS A 315 -2.70 16.34 21.91
CA CYS A 315 -2.96 15.76 23.23
C CYS A 315 -1.85 14.80 23.70
N ASN A 316 -1.23 14.05 22.78
CA ASN A 316 -0.29 12.99 23.10
C ASN A 316 1.17 13.46 23.03
N MET A 317 1.78 13.69 24.20
CA MET A 317 3.20 14.07 24.32
C MET A 317 4.18 12.93 24.02
N MET A 318 3.70 11.68 23.93
CA MET A 318 4.51 10.48 23.78
C MET A 318 4.62 9.99 22.33
N MET A 319 4.01 10.67 21.35
CA MET A 319 4.25 10.35 19.95
C MET A 319 5.71 10.62 19.59
N LYS A 320 6.46 9.53 19.44
CA LYS A 320 7.90 9.48 19.26
C LYS A 320 8.25 9.99 17.85
N THR A 321 8.72 11.23 17.77
CA THR A 321 9.05 11.96 16.52
C THR A 321 10.38 11.51 15.88
N LEU A 322 10.93 12.32 14.96
CA LEU A 322 12.27 12.23 14.34
C LEU A 322 13.41 11.77 15.28
N ARG A 323 13.35 12.09 16.58
CA ARG A 323 14.33 11.59 17.57
C ARG A 323 14.27 10.07 17.80
N SER A 324 13.15 9.44 17.48
CA SER A 324 12.98 7.99 17.51
C SER A 324 13.41 7.35 16.20
N SER A 325 13.21 8.01 15.06
CA SER A 325 13.70 7.48 13.78
C SER A 325 15.23 7.48 13.72
N SER A 326 15.90 8.52 14.22
CA SER A 326 17.37 8.54 14.34
C SER A 326 17.90 7.41 15.24
N LYS A 327 17.26 7.18 16.39
CA LYS A 327 17.62 6.08 17.31
C LYS A 327 17.39 4.70 16.70
N MET A 328 16.31 4.53 15.93
CA MET A 328 16.05 3.28 15.21
C MET A 328 17.12 3.02 14.14
N ALA A 329 17.54 4.05 13.41
CA ALA A 329 18.62 3.94 12.43
C ALA A 329 19.97 3.61 13.10
N GLU A 330 20.31 4.25 14.22
CA GLU A 330 21.51 3.93 15.01
C GLU A 330 21.47 2.47 15.51
N SER A 331 20.35 2.05 16.10
CA SER A 331 20.16 0.69 16.60
C SER A 331 20.24 -0.37 15.49
N ARG A 332 19.78 -0.03 14.27
CA ARG A 332 19.94 -0.87 13.09
C ARG A 332 21.42 -1.07 12.73
N VAL A 333 22.22 0.00 12.69
CA VAL A 333 23.66 -0.08 12.39
C VAL A 333 24.40 -0.94 13.42
N GLU A 334 24.08 -0.78 14.70
CA GLU A 334 24.62 -1.61 15.78
C GLU A 334 24.23 -3.08 15.60
N THR A 335 22.96 -3.35 15.28
CA THR A 335 22.47 -4.71 15.03
C THR A 335 23.17 -5.35 13.84
N ILE A 336 23.34 -4.63 12.72
CA ILE A 336 24.06 -5.13 11.55
C ILE A 336 25.50 -5.50 11.91
N SER A 337 26.18 -4.64 12.67
CA SER A 337 27.56 -4.90 13.12
C SER A 337 27.65 -6.12 14.04
N TYR A 338 26.67 -6.28 14.93
CA TYR A 338 26.55 -7.45 15.80
C TYR A 338 26.36 -8.74 14.99
N VAL A 339 25.41 -8.76 14.05
CA VAL A 339 25.12 -9.95 13.23
C VAL A 339 26.34 -10.36 12.40
N ARG A 340 27.04 -9.41 11.77
CA ARG A 340 28.29 -9.69 11.04
C ARG A 340 29.35 -10.38 11.91
N SER A 341 29.52 -9.91 13.15
CA SER A 341 30.44 -10.51 14.12
C SER A 341 30.04 -11.94 14.51
N GLU A 342 28.74 -12.20 14.73
CA GLU A 342 28.28 -13.56 15.03
C GLU A 342 28.43 -14.50 13.84
N LEU A 343 28.14 -14.04 12.62
CA LEU A 343 28.32 -14.82 11.40
C LEU A 343 29.79 -15.14 11.11
N GLU A 344 30.71 -14.20 11.38
CA GLU A 344 32.15 -14.43 11.28
C GLU A 344 32.61 -15.55 12.25
N LYS A 345 32.07 -15.57 13.47
CA LYS A 345 32.37 -16.64 14.46
C LYS A 345 31.85 -18.00 14.02
N LEU A 346 30.71 -18.04 13.33
CA LEU A 346 30.15 -19.27 12.78
C LEU A 346 30.94 -19.79 11.58
N GLY A 347 31.73 -18.93 10.90
CA GLY A 347 32.53 -19.29 9.73
C GLY A 347 31.68 -19.74 8.55
N ASN A 348 30.44 -19.23 8.43
CA ASN A 348 29.51 -19.56 7.36
C ASN A 348 29.47 -18.42 6.34
N ASP A 349 30.34 -18.52 5.32
CA ASP A 349 30.45 -17.51 4.25
C ASP A 349 29.16 -17.39 3.43
N GLU A 350 28.43 -18.50 3.24
CA GLU A 350 27.15 -18.50 2.52
C GLU A 350 26.09 -17.69 3.27
N LEU A 351 25.92 -17.93 4.57
CA LEU A 351 24.98 -17.20 5.41
C LEU A 351 25.37 -15.72 5.55
N SER A 352 26.68 -15.43 5.55
CA SER A 352 27.20 -14.05 5.52
C SER A 352 26.82 -13.34 4.22
N GLY A 353 26.96 -14.01 3.07
CA GLY A 353 26.51 -13.49 1.78
C GLY A 353 25.01 -13.27 1.72
N GLN A 354 24.22 -14.21 2.24
CA GLN A 354 22.77 -14.10 2.34
C GLN A 354 22.34 -12.93 3.23
N PHE A 355 23.03 -12.69 4.34
CA PHE A 355 22.77 -11.55 5.21
C PHE A 355 22.97 -10.21 4.47
N GLU A 356 24.06 -10.05 3.72
CA GLU A 356 24.29 -8.83 2.94
C GLU A 356 23.24 -8.63 1.85
N ALA A 357 22.88 -9.70 1.14
CA ALA A 357 21.79 -9.69 0.16
C ALA A 357 20.44 -9.30 0.80
N ALA A 358 20.15 -9.77 2.01
CA ALA A 358 18.93 -9.43 2.73
C ALA A 358 18.87 -7.95 3.13
N LEU A 359 20.01 -7.34 3.50
CA LEU A 359 20.07 -5.91 3.79
C LEU A 359 19.74 -5.06 2.56
N VAL A 360 20.17 -5.49 1.36
CA VAL A 360 19.82 -4.84 0.10
C VAL A 360 18.35 -5.09 -0.26
N ALA A 361 17.88 -6.33 -0.14
CA ALA A 361 16.48 -6.67 -0.36
C ALA A 361 15.51 -5.90 0.55
N GLY A 362 15.98 -5.43 1.72
CA GLY A 362 15.23 -4.52 2.59
C GLY A 362 14.76 -3.23 1.88
N ASN A 363 15.46 -2.78 0.83
CA ASN A 363 15.05 -1.62 0.02
C ASN A 363 13.69 -1.81 -0.65
N ILE A 364 13.31 -3.06 -0.96
CA ILE A 364 11.99 -3.38 -1.52
C ILE A 364 10.86 -2.86 -0.62
N MET A 365 11.02 -2.87 0.70
CA MET A 365 10.00 -2.37 1.62
C MET A 365 9.76 -0.86 1.43
N ALA A 366 10.81 -0.08 1.16
CA ALA A 366 10.68 1.34 0.84
C ALA A 366 10.00 1.53 -0.52
N PHE A 367 10.36 0.73 -1.52
CA PHE A 367 9.69 0.75 -2.83
C PHE A 367 8.22 0.30 -2.75
N GLN A 368 7.87 -0.61 -1.86
CA GLN A 368 6.49 -1.04 -1.61
C GLN A 368 5.65 0.12 -1.09
N GLU A 369 6.18 0.89 -0.13
CA GLU A 369 5.49 2.05 0.43
C GLU A 369 5.32 3.16 -0.61
N ARG A 370 6.34 3.41 -1.43
CA ARG A 370 6.30 4.41 -2.51
C ARG A 370 5.34 4.02 -3.63
N SER A 371 5.41 2.78 -4.12
CA SER A 371 4.51 2.26 -5.15
C SER A 371 3.05 2.25 -4.68
N LYS A 372 2.80 1.92 -3.40
CA LYS A 372 1.48 2.05 -2.78
C LYS A 372 1.00 3.49 -2.80
N ALA A 373 1.84 4.44 -2.39
CA ALA A 373 1.49 5.85 -2.39
C ALA A 373 1.13 6.36 -3.81
N ASN A 374 1.87 5.93 -4.83
CA ASN A 374 1.60 6.24 -6.24
C ASN A 374 0.22 5.73 -6.66
N TYR A 375 -0.07 4.45 -6.38
CA TYR A 375 -1.38 3.85 -6.67
C TYR A 375 -2.52 4.59 -5.93
N ILE A 376 -2.36 4.91 -4.65
CA ILE A 376 -3.39 5.60 -3.86
C ILE A 376 -3.64 7.04 -4.35
N ARG A 377 -2.63 7.74 -4.89
CA ARG A 377 -2.85 9.05 -5.56
C ARG A 377 -3.80 8.91 -6.74
N VAL A 378 -3.62 7.89 -7.59
CA VAL A 378 -4.51 7.59 -8.72
C VAL A 378 -5.94 7.29 -8.24
N VAL A 379 -6.09 6.41 -7.24
CA VAL A 379 -7.40 6.09 -6.64
C VAL A 379 -8.09 7.35 -6.10
N ASN A 380 -7.33 8.28 -5.52
CA ASN A 380 -7.88 9.53 -5.01
C ASN A 380 -8.39 10.47 -6.13
N GLU A 381 -7.71 10.55 -7.27
CA GLU A 381 -8.20 11.34 -8.40
C GLU A 381 -9.55 10.80 -8.92
N ILE A 382 -9.69 9.47 -8.99
CA ILE A 382 -10.96 8.82 -9.31
C ILE A 382 -12.03 9.15 -8.27
N ARG A 383 -11.69 9.02 -6.98
CA ARG A 383 -12.57 9.36 -5.84
C ARG A 383 -13.08 10.80 -5.93
N VAL A 384 -12.19 11.77 -6.15
CA VAL A 384 -12.56 13.19 -6.21
C VAL A 384 -13.47 13.46 -7.41
N ALA A 385 -13.15 12.91 -8.59
CA ALA A 385 -13.99 13.02 -9.79
C ALA A 385 -15.40 12.45 -9.55
N LEU A 386 -15.51 11.25 -8.99
CA LEU A 386 -16.80 10.59 -8.78
C LEU A 386 -17.61 11.19 -7.63
N LYS A 387 -16.96 11.68 -6.56
CA LYS A 387 -17.64 12.46 -5.51
C LYS A 387 -18.21 13.75 -6.07
N ARG A 388 -17.47 14.43 -6.96
CA ARG A 388 -17.98 15.62 -7.66
C ARG A 388 -19.20 15.28 -8.51
N LEU A 389 -19.18 14.17 -9.24
CA LEU A 389 -20.34 13.69 -10.00
C LEU A 389 -21.57 13.49 -9.09
N GLY A 390 -21.39 12.83 -7.95
CA GLY A 390 -22.47 12.55 -6.99
C GLY A 390 -23.06 13.77 -6.28
N ARG A 391 -22.31 14.88 -6.19
CA ARG A 391 -22.78 16.14 -5.59
C ARG A 391 -23.62 17.00 -6.55
N ARG A 392 -23.66 16.67 -7.84
CA ARG A 392 -24.48 17.42 -8.80
C ARG A 392 -25.96 17.13 -8.57
N PRO A 393 -26.82 18.16 -8.53
CA PRO A 393 -28.25 17.94 -8.45
C PRO A 393 -28.70 17.15 -9.69
N LEU A 394 -29.35 16.01 -9.47
CA LEU A 394 -30.02 15.28 -10.53
C LEU A 394 -31.05 16.23 -11.14
N LYS A 395 -30.83 16.66 -12.39
CA LYS A 395 -31.91 17.30 -13.14
C LYS A 395 -32.97 16.22 -13.32
N THR A 396 -34.08 16.35 -12.61
CA THR A 396 -35.28 15.56 -12.87
C THR A 396 -35.64 15.76 -14.33
N ALA A 397 -35.56 14.69 -15.12
CA ALA A 397 -36.13 14.69 -16.45
C ALA A 397 -37.62 15.00 -16.31
N THR A 398 -38.04 16.11 -16.90
CA THR A 398 -39.44 16.56 -16.94
C THR A 398 -40.13 15.96 -18.15
#